data_AF-A0A1V5APK3-F1
#
_entry.id   AF-A0A1V5APK3-F1
#
_cell.length_a   1.000
_cell.length_b   1.000
_cell.length_c   1.000
_cell.angle_alpha   90.00
_cell.angle_beta   90.00
_cell.angle_gamma   90.00
#
_symmetry.space_group_name_H-M   'P 1'
#
loop_
_entity.id
_entity.type
_entity.pdbx_description
1 polymer ?
#
loop_
_entity_poly.entity_id
_entity_poly.type
_entity_poly.pdbx_seq_one_letter_code
_entity_poly.pdbx_strand_id
1 'polypeptide(L)'
;MPKPRHIRDPTAVRIAFDLVFRKGRSPPSCPMPDDRELQNLIMDRAPEASASECRDALIMVRKLSYDVYQVCDAFREGSYGKGNDGENAAIRDLEEKNPSFTPDEYQKAFAVGMMWTAL
;
A
#
# COMPACT_ATOMS: atom_id res chain seq x y z
N MET A 1 0.36 27.61 -16.60
CA MET A 1 -0.85 26.82 -16.24
C MET A 1 -0.40 25.64 -15.40
N PRO A 2 -0.92 25.44 -14.17
CA PRO A 2 -0.66 24.21 -13.44
C PRO A 2 -1.24 23.04 -14.25
N LYS A 3 -0.44 21.99 -14.49
CA LYS A 3 -0.93 20.75 -15.12
C LYS A 3 -2.13 20.26 -14.29
N PRO A 4 -3.21 19.77 -14.92
CA PRO A 4 -4.27 19.12 -14.17
C PRO A 4 -3.60 18.03 -13.32
N ARG A 5 -3.85 18.06 -12.00
CA ARG A 5 -3.53 16.90 -11.16
C ARG A 5 -4.21 15.73 -11.85
N HIS A 6 -3.44 14.76 -12.35
CA HIS A 6 -4.00 13.55 -12.93
C HIS A 6 -5.11 13.07 -11.99
N ILE A 7 -6.36 13.12 -12.46
CA ILE A 7 -7.48 12.54 -11.73
C ILE A 7 -7.14 11.06 -11.75
N ARG A 8 -6.80 10.51 -10.58
CA ARG A 8 -6.47 9.09 -10.48
C ARG A 8 -7.78 8.32 -10.54
N ASP A 9 -7.84 7.31 -11.38
CA ASP A 9 -8.98 6.41 -11.39
C ASP A 9 -9.05 5.66 -10.04
N PRO A 10 -10.14 5.81 -9.27
CA PRO A 10 -10.25 5.19 -7.95
C PRO A 10 -10.31 3.66 -8.02
N THR A 11 -10.78 3.11 -9.14
CA THR A 11 -10.82 1.66 -9.37
C THR A 11 -9.40 1.11 -9.51
N ALA A 12 -8.56 1.78 -10.30
CA ALA A 12 -7.15 1.43 -10.47
C ALA A 12 -6.38 1.50 -9.15
N VAL A 13 -6.62 2.53 -8.32
CA VAL A 13 -6.01 2.64 -6.97
C VAL A 13 -6.42 1.48 -6.07
N ARG A 14 -7.72 1.16 -6.01
CA ARG A 14 -8.23 0.03 -5.22
C ARG A 14 -7.63 -1.31 -5.66
N ILE A 15 -7.56 -1.55 -6.98
CA ILE A 15 -6.98 -2.78 -7.53
C ILE A 15 -5.49 -2.86 -7.21
N ALA A 16 -4.75 -1.78 -7.41
CA ALA A 16 -3.33 -1.71 -7.05
C ALA A 16 -3.14 -2.02 -5.55
N PHE A 17 -3.96 -1.42 -4.69
CA PHE A 17 -3.94 -1.67 -3.25
C PHE A 17 -4.16 -3.15 -2.92
N ASP A 18 -5.19 -3.76 -3.50
CA ASP A 18 -5.50 -5.18 -3.27
C ASP A 18 -4.43 -6.13 -3.79
N LEU A 19 -3.78 -5.79 -4.90
CA LEU A 19 -2.67 -6.58 -5.45
C LEU A 19 -1.44 -6.54 -4.55
N VAL A 20 -1.10 -5.37 -4.00
CA VAL A 20 0.08 -5.18 -3.14
C VAL A 20 -0.16 -5.69 -1.72
N PHE A 21 -1.31 -5.38 -1.10
CA PHE A 21 -1.64 -5.74 0.28
C PHE A 21 -2.50 -7.01 0.39
N ARG A 22 -2.27 -7.99 -0.49
CA ARG A 22 -2.98 -9.27 -0.45
C ARG A 22 -2.51 -10.12 0.74
N LYS A 23 -3.41 -10.41 1.70
CA LYS A 23 -3.15 -11.35 2.79
C LYS A 23 -2.80 -12.75 2.23
N GLY A 24 -1.77 -13.39 2.79
CA GLY A 24 -1.37 -14.77 2.44
C GLY A 24 -0.17 -14.92 1.50
N ARG A 25 0.57 -13.85 1.17
CA ARG A 25 1.87 -13.96 0.47
C ARG A 25 3.05 -13.97 1.45
N SER A 26 3.25 -15.12 2.06
CA SER A 26 4.56 -15.70 2.43
C SER A 26 4.37 -17.21 2.57
N PRO A 27 5.30 -18.06 2.10
CA PRO A 27 6.76 -17.90 2.15
C PRO A 27 7.38 -17.27 0.86
N PRO A 28 8.68 -16.92 0.85
CA PRO A 28 9.34 -16.03 -0.14
C PRO A 28 9.55 -16.66 -1.54
N SER A 29 8.82 -17.72 -1.87
CA SER A 29 8.97 -18.50 -3.10
C SER A 29 8.13 -18.01 -4.28
N CYS A 30 7.20 -17.09 -4.07
CA CYS A 30 6.60 -16.35 -5.17
C CYS A 30 7.42 -15.07 -5.38
N PRO A 31 8.16 -14.91 -6.49
CA PRO A 31 8.72 -13.61 -6.81
C PRO A 31 7.59 -12.60 -6.78
N MET A 32 7.81 -11.49 -6.08
CA MET A 32 6.91 -10.35 -6.18
C MET A 32 6.78 -10.04 -7.67
N PRO A 33 5.55 -10.01 -8.23
CA PRO A 33 5.39 -9.63 -9.61
C PRO A 33 6.08 -8.28 -9.80
N ASP A 34 6.87 -8.19 -10.87
CA ASP A 34 7.56 -6.95 -11.17
C ASP A 34 6.54 -5.84 -11.43
N ASP A 35 6.97 -4.59 -11.38
CA ASP A 35 6.04 -3.46 -11.52
C ASP A 35 5.31 -3.46 -12.87
N ARG A 36 5.88 -4.09 -13.90
CA ARG A 36 5.25 -4.22 -15.22
C ARG A 36 4.13 -5.25 -15.19
N GLU A 37 4.34 -6.40 -14.55
CA GLU A 37 3.29 -7.40 -14.34
C GLU A 37 2.15 -6.85 -13.50
N LEU A 38 2.45 -6.14 -12.41
CA LEU A 38 1.44 -5.48 -11.59
C LEU A 38 0.67 -4.43 -12.39
N GLN A 39 1.35 -3.60 -13.18
CA GLN A 39 0.70 -2.60 -14.02
C GLN A 39 -0.25 -3.25 -15.05
N ASN A 40 0.18 -4.33 -15.71
CA ASN A 40 -0.67 -5.08 -16.63
C ASN A 40 -1.92 -5.64 -15.92
N LEU A 41 -1.74 -6.24 -14.74
CA LEU A 41 -2.87 -6.76 -13.95
C LEU A 41 -3.85 -5.66 -13.49
N ILE A 42 -3.36 -4.45 -13.24
CA ILE A 42 -4.21 -3.29 -12.93
C ILE A 42 -5.01 -2.90 -14.18
N MET A 43 -4.34 -2.75 -15.33
CA MET A 43 -5.00 -2.39 -16.60
C MET A 43 -6.06 -3.41 -17.00
N ASP A 44 -5.78 -4.72 -16.86
CA ASP A 44 -6.72 -5.80 -17.17
C ASP A 44 -7.98 -5.74 -16.30
N ARG A 45 -7.88 -5.21 -15.08
CA ARG A 45 -8.98 -5.15 -14.10
C ARG A 45 -9.64 -3.78 -14.01
N ALA A 46 -9.02 -2.74 -14.56
CA ALA A 46 -9.52 -1.38 -14.65
C ALA A 46 -9.53 -0.93 -16.13
N PRO A 47 -10.40 -1.51 -16.98
CA PRO A 47 -10.38 -1.25 -18.42
C PRO A 47 -10.69 0.22 -18.79
N GLU A 48 -11.36 0.94 -17.88
CA GLU A 48 -11.69 2.36 -18.05
C GLU A 48 -10.53 3.29 -17.67
N ALA A 49 -9.51 2.79 -16.96
CA ALA A 49 -8.35 3.57 -16.56
C ALA A 49 -7.29 3.56 -17.67
N SER A 50 -6.72 4.72 -17.95
CA SER A 50 -5.58 4.85 -18.84
C SER A 50 -4.34 4.14 -18.26
N ALA A 51 -3.40 3.79 -19.14
CA ALA A 51 -2.11 3.22 -18.71
C ALA A 51 -1.34 4.14 -17.74
N SER A 52 -1.48 5.47 -17.91
CA SER A 52 -0.92 6.45 -16.97
C SER A 52 -1.59 6.41 -15.60
N GLU A 53 -2.93 6.30 -15.53
CA GLU A 53 -3.64 6.22 -14.25
C GLU A 53 -3.32 4.91 -13.52
N CYS A 54 -3.21 3.79 -14.24
CA CYS A 54 -2.77 2.52 -13.68
C CYS A 54 -1.35 2.59 -13.12
N ARG A 55 -0.43 3.26 -13.84
CA ARG A 55 0.94 3.50 -13.38
C ARG A 55 0.97 4.37 -12.13
N ASP A 56 0.24 5.47 -12.13
CA ASP A 56 0.18 6.41 -11.00
C ASP A 56 -0.41 5.74 -9.75
N ALA A 57 -1.46 4.92 -9.92
CA ALA A 57 -2.03 4.08 -8.87
C ALA A 57 -0.98 3.11 -8.29
N LEU A 58 -0.23 2.41 -9.14
CA LEU A 58 0.81 1.50 -8.69
C LEU A 58 1.93 2.22 -7.92
N ILE A 59 2.44 3.35 -8.44
CA ILE A 59 3.48 4.16 -7.77
C ILE A 59 3.02 4.59 -6.38
N MET A 60 1.79 5.06 -6.29
CA MET A 60 1.17 5.51 -5.04
C MET A 60 1.07 4.39 -4.00
N VAL A 61 0.61 3.21 -4.40
CA VAL A 61 0.48 2.05 -3.51
C VAL A 61 1.85 1.48 -3.15
N ARG A 62 2.83 1.49 -4.08
CA ARG A 62 4.22 1.11 -3.78
C ARG A 62 4.84 2.00 -2.73
N LYS A 63 4.62 3.32 -2.82
CA LYS A 63 5.05 4.25 -1.77
C LYS A 63 4.44 3.88 -0.42
N LEU A 64 3.12 3.64 -0.37
CA LEU A 64 2.47 3.17 0.86
C LEU A 64 3.10 1.87 1.38
N SER A 65 3.40 0.90 0.52
CA SER A 65 4.01 -0.37 0.96
C SER A 65 5.38 -0.19 1.62
N TYR A 66 6.17 0.76 1.14
CA TYR A 66 7.45 1.10 1.75
C TYR A 66 7.26 1.77 3.12
N ASP A 67 6.36 2.76 3.20
CA ASP A 67 6.04 3.44 4.45
C ASP A 67 5.49 2.46 5.50
N VAL A 68 4.62 1.54 5.09
CA VAL A 68 4.07 0.46 5.93
C VAL A 68 5.18 -0.43 6.48
N TYR A 69 6.12 -0.87 5.64
CA TYR A 69 7.25 -1.68 6.10
C TYR A 69 8.03 -0.95 7.20
N GLN A 70 8.44 0.30 6.94
CA GLN A 70 9.22 1.11 7.87
C GLN A 70 8.50 1.34 9.20
N VAL A 71 7.20 1.64 9.15
CA VAL A 71 6.39 1.86 10.37
C VAL A 71 6.18 0.57 11.14
N CYS A 72 5.89 -0.55 10.48
CA CYS A 72 5.72 -1.84 11.15
C CYS A 72 7.04 -2.34 11.77
N ASP A 73 8.18 -2.07 11.13
CA ASP A 73 9.51 -2.37 11.65
C ASP A 73 9.80 -1.57 12.92
N ALA A 74 9.64 -0.24 12.87
CA ALA A 74 9.80 0.64 14.02
C ALA A 74 8.78 0.35 15.16
N PHE A 75 7.55 -0.06 14.84
CA PHE A 75 6.59 -0.53 15.83
C PHE A 75 7.10 -1.76 16.61
N ARG A 76 7.76 -2.70 15.93
CA ARG A 76 8.35 -3.89 16.58
C ARG A 76 9.52 -3.55 17.47
N GLU A 77 10.30 -2.55 17.10
CA GLU A 77 11.36 -1.98 17.94
C GLU A 77 10.81 -1.18 19.13
N GLY A 78 9.50 -0.93 19.16
CA GLY A 78 8.79 -0.26 20.25
C GLY A 78 8.73 1.25 20.12
N SER A 79 9.06 1.82 18.94
CA SER A 79 9.09 3.28 18.72
C SER A 79 7.72 3.97 18.91
N TYR A 80 6.63 3.22 18.80
CA TYR A 80 5.26 3.73 18.97
C TYR A 80 4.62 3.30 20.30
N GLY A 81 5.33 2.56 21.16
CA GLY A 81 4.77 1.95 22.37
C GLY A 81 4.31 0.51 22.16
N LYS A 82 3.42 0.01 23.03
CA LYS A 82 2.97 -1.40 23.04
C LYS A 82 1.45 -1.51 23.07
N GLY A 83 0.94 -2.65 22.61
CA GLY A 83 -0.50 -2.94 22.61
C GLY A 83 -1.28 -2.03 21.67
N ASN A 84 -2.60 -1.95 21.88
CA ASN A 84 -3.52 -1.24 20.98
C ASN A 84 -3.16 0.25 20.81
N ASP A 85 -2.69 0.91 21.86
CA ASP A 85 -2.32 2.34 21.77
C ASP A 85 -1.12 2.57 20.85
N GLY A 86 -0.13 1.67 20.90
CA GLY A 86 1.02 1.73 20.00
C GLY A 86 0.66 1.38 18.56
N GLU A 87 -0.23 0.42 18.36
CA GLU A 87 -0.77 0.10 17.04
C GLU A 87 -1.52 1.29 16.44
N ASN A 88 -2.39 1.94 17.21
CA ASN A 88 -3.09 3.14 16.77
C ASN A 88 -2.13 4.30 16.44
N ALA A 89 -1.07 4.48 17.23
CA ALA A 89 -0.05 5.50 16.96
C ALA A 89 0.73 5.22 15.67
N ALA A 90 1.07 3.96 15.41
CA ALA A 90 1.74 3.55 14.17
C ALA A 90 0.83 3.75 12.95
N ILE A 91 -0.44 3.36 13.03
CA ILE A 91 -1.42 3.56 11.95
C ILE A 91 -1.63 5.05 11.67
N ARG A 92 -1.73 5.86 12.72
CA ARG A 92 -1.84 7.32 12.57
C ARG A 92 -0.62 7.93 11.87
N ASP A 93 0.59 7.45 12.14
CA ASP A 93 1.79 7.92 11.42
C ASP A 93 1.74 7.54 9.92
N LEU A 94 1.16 6.39 9.56
CA LEU A 94 0.90 6.05 8.15
C LEU A 94 -0.10 7.00 7.49
N GLU A 95 -1.18 7.35 8.20
CA GLU A 95 -2.17 8.33 7.75
C GLU A 95 -1.53 9.70 7.51
N GLU A 96 -0.67 10.16 8.43
CA GLU A 96 0.02 11.44 8.31
C GLU A 96 1.04 11.46 7.16
N LYS A 97 1.76 10.36 6.92
CA LYS A 97 2.73 10.22 5.82
C LYS A 97 2.07 10.12 4.44
N ASN A 98 0.91 9.48 4.35
CA ASN A 98 0.26 9.18 3.09
C ASN A 98 -1.27 9.31 3.18
N PRO A 99 -1.84 10.53 3.21
CA PRO A 99 -3.24 10.79 3.59
C PRO A 99 -4.28 10.45 2.50
N SER A 100 -3.98 9.48 1.65
CA SER A 100 -4.74 9.23 0.43
C SER A 100 -5.54 7.92 0.43
N PHE A 101 -5.49 7.18 1.52
CA PHE A 101 -6.23 5.93 1.73
C PHE A 101 -7.23 6.09 2.87
N THR A 102 -8.16 5.15 2.94
CA THR A 102 -9.18 5.09 3.98
C THR A 102 -8.64 4.46 5.28
N PRO A 103 -9.28 4.72 6.43
CA PRO A 103 -8.91 4.07 7.70
C PRO A 103 -8.82 2.53 7.61
N ASP A 104 -9.78 1.89 6.94
CA ASP A 104 -9.79 0.43 6.75
C ASP A 104 -8.61 -0.07 5.91
N GLU A 105 -8.19 0.71 4.92
CA GLU A 105 -7.01 0.40 4.12
C GLU A 105 -5.72 0.49 4.94
N TYR A 106 -5.56 1.49 5.82
CA TYR A 106 -4.39 1.52 6.71
C TYR A 106 -4.39 0.37 7.71
N GLN A 107 -5.53 0.02 8.29
CA GLN A 107 -5.65 -1.13 9.18
C GLN A 107 -5.25 -2.43 8.46
N LYS A 108 -5.74 -2.64 7.23
CA LYS A 108 -5.35 -3.79 6.41
C LYS A 108 -3.88 -3.76 6.03
N ALA A 109 -3.36 -2.60 5.63
CA ALA A 109 -1.98 -2.42 5.22
C ALA A 109 -1.02 -2.69 6.39
N PHE A 110 -1.31 -2.14 7.57
CA PHE A 110 -0.56 -2.38 8.80
C PHE A 110 -0.55 -3.86 9.18
N ALA A 111 -1.72 -4.52 9.19
CA ALA A 111 -1.80 -5.95 9.48
C ALA A 111 -0.97 -6.81 8.50
N VAL A 112 -0.90 -6.41 7.22
CA VAL A 112 -0.06 -7.07 6.22
C VAL A 112 1.42 -6.75 6.42
N GLY A 113 1.76 -5.49 6.70
CA GLY A 113 3.13 -5.06 7.02
C GLY A 113 3.71 -5.79 8.22
N MET A 114 2.90 -6.01 9.26
CA MET A 114 3.28 -6.82 10.42
C MET A 114 3.60 -8.26 10.07
N MET A 115 3.05 -8.83 8.99
CA MET A 115 3.47 -10.16 8.50
C MET A 115 4.79 -10.08 7.74
N TRP A 116 5.05 -9.01 6.99
CA TRP A 116 6.30 -8.83 6.24
C TRP A 116 7.52 -8.66 7.15
N THR A 117 7.36 -7.92 8.24
CA THR A 117 8.44 -7.65 9.20
C THR A 117 8.64 -8.79 10.20
N ALA A 118 7.86 -9.88 10.12
CA ALA A 118 7.93 -11.07 10.99
C ALA A 118 9.14 -11.97 10.81
N LEU A 119 10.05 -11.60 9.91
CA LEU A 119 11.23 -12.37 9.50
C LEU A 119 12.44 -12.08 10.37
#